data_AF-A0A954KMI3-F1
#
_entry.id   AF-A0A954KMI3-F1
#
_cell.length_a   1.000
_cell.length_b   1.000
_cell.length_c   1.000
_cell.angle_alpha   90.00
_cell.angle_beta   90.00
_cell.angle_gamma   90.00
#
_symmetry.space_group_name_H-M   'P 1'
#
loop_
_entity.id
_entity.type
_entity.pdbx_description
1 polymer ?
#
loop_
_entity_poly.entity_id
_entity_poly.type
_entity_poly.pdbx_seq_one_letter_code
_entity_poly.pdbx_strand_id
1 'polypeptide(L)'
;MSDPIPFEEEQEWQVRICRPAFQDFHMIFSRYYARSVLNRQLLKLRWWNPDQPQVVDLQWDVVPDTGLCQLVVEPSGVIRTGVRVIFLEHSADPAIPTLWVLGGTRIDDELSDLQKMLFVCRSMIVKERAD
;
A
#
# COMPACT_ATOMS: atom_id res chain seq x y z
N MET A 1 22.36 -35.30 -12.56
CA MET A 1 22.71 -33.91 -12.86
C MET A 1 21.40 -33.15 -12.87
N SER A 2 21.14 -32.38 -11.82
CA SER A 2 19.97 -31.50 -11.78
C SER A 2 20.41 -30.16 -12.31
N ASP A 3 19.75 -29.67 -13.35
CA ASP A 3 19.98 -28.32 -13.86
C ASP A 3 19.75 -27.30 -12.73
N PRO A 4 20.58 -26.25 -12.63
CA PRO A 4 20.31 -25.17 -11.69
C PRO A 4 19.02 -24.48 -12.12
N ILE A 5 18.02 -24.49 -11.24
CA ILE A 5 16.81 -23.69 -11.40
C ILE A 5 17.28 -22.24 -11.54
N PRO A 6 16.89 -21.50 -12.61
CA PRO A 6 17.22 -20.10 -12.70
C PRO A 6 16.66 -19.42 -11.46
N PHE A 7 17.53 -18.79 -10.67
CA PHE A 7 17.09 -17.84 -9.66
C PHE A 7 16.56 -16.65 -10.46
N GLU A 8 15.29 -16.71 -10.88
CA GLU A 8 14.59 -15.51 -11.32
C GLU A 8 14.71 -14.54 -10.15
N GLU A 9 15.48 -13.46 -10.33
CA GLU A 9 15.48 -12.37 -9.36
C GLU A 9 14.03 -11.92 -9.26
N GLU A 10 13.32 -12.31 -8.19
CA GLU A 10 11.98 -11.86 -7.91
C GLU A 10 12.02 -10.33 -7.97
N GLN A 11 11.40 -9.76 -9.00
CA GLN A 11 11.50 -8.35 -9.27
C GLN A 11 10.78 -7.59 -8.16
N GLU A 12 11.54 -7.01 -7.23
CA GLU A 12 10.96 -6.30 -6.08
C GLU A 12 10.25 -5.02 -6.54
N TRP A 13 9.06 -4.79 -6.00
CA TRP A 13 8.31 -3.56 -6.26
C TRP A 13 9.02 -2.34 -5.66
N GLN A 14 9.15 -1.27 -6.43
CA GLN A 14 9.42 0.05 -5.88
C GLN A 14 8.17 0.55 -5.16
N VAL A 15 8.27 0.89 -3.88
CA VAL A 15 7.15 1.44 -3.11
C VAL A 15 7.30 2.95 -2.95
N ARG A 16 6.35 3.71 -3.49
CA ARG A 16 6.26 5.16 -3.36
C ARG A 16 5.07 5.55 -2.50
N ILE A 17 5.25 6.54 -1.62
CA ILE A 17 4.18 7.03 -0.75
C ILE A 17 3.80 8.43 -1.22
N CYS A 18 2.53 8.61 -1.60
CA CYS A 18 2.03 9.91 -2.04
C CYS A 18 2.07 10.92 -0.89
N ARG A 19 2.31 12.20 -1.20
CA ARG A 19 2.31 13.27 -0.19
C ARG A 19 1.02 13.31 0.66
N PRO A 20 -0.19 13.18 0.09
CA PRO A 20 -1.42 13.12 0.88
C PRO A 20 -1.47 11.93 1.84
N ALA A 21 -0.84 10.80 1.52
CA ALA A 21 -0.79 9.65 2.41
C ALA A 21 -0.06 9.96 3.72
N PHE A 22 1.04 10.72 3.66
CA PHE A 22 1.71 11.19 4.87
C PHE A 22 0.79 12.04 5.75
N GLN A 23 -0.05 12.89 5.15
CA GLN A 23 -1.01 13.71 5.89
C GLN A 23 -2.06 12.85 6.58
N ASP A 24 -2.63 11.86 5.87
CA ASP A 24 -3.58 10.91 6.44
C ASP A 24 -2.96 10.16 7.64
N PHE A 25 -1.74 9.64 7.49
CA PHE A 25 -1.05 8.92 8.56
C PHE A 25 -0.70 9.81 9.75
N HIS A 26 -0.44 11.09 9.54
CA HIS A 26 -0.26 12.06 10.62
C HIS A 26 -1.55 12.33 11.41
N MET A 27 -2.70 12.36 10.73
CA MET A 27 -4.00 12.51 11.37
C MET A 27 -4.40 11.27 12.18
N ILE A 28 -4.10 10.08 11.64
CA ILE A 28 -4.38 8.80 12.32
C ILE A 28 -3.43 8.59 13.51
N PHE A 29 -2.13 8.79 13.29
CA PHE A 29 -1.08 8.54 14.26
C PHE A 29 -0.35 9.84 14.62
N SER A 30 -0.67 10.42 15.77
CA SER A 30 -0.02 11.66 16.24
C SER A 30 1.45 11.46 16.63
N ARG A 31 1.85 10.25 17.03
CA ARG A 31 3.23 9.93 17.47
C ARG A 31 4.12 9.47 16.32
N TYR A 32 5.34 10.02 16.25
CA TYR A 32 6.35 9.65 15.25
C TYR A 32 6.65 8.16 15.22
N TYR A 33 6.78 7.53 16.40
CA TYR A 33 7.13 6.12 16.50
C TYR A 33 6.08 5.21 15.84
N ALA A 34 4.78 5.48 16.01
CA ALA A 34 3.71 4.71 15.35
C ALA A 34 3.77 4.85 13.82
N ARG A 35 4.06 6.06 13.31
CA ARG A 35 4.27 6.30 11.86
C ARG A 35 5.50 5.58 11.32
N SER A 36 6.58 5.52 12.10
CA SER A 36 7.78 4.75 11.74
C SER A 36 7.48 3.25 11.66
N VAL A 37 6.66 2.72 12.57
CA VAL A 37 6.21 1.32 12.52
C VAL A 37 5.38 1.08 11.27
N LEU A 38 4.40 1.95 10.98
CA LEU A 38 3.62 1.86 9.75
C LEU A 38 4.52 1.85 8.51
N ASN A 39 5.47 2.78 8.40
CA ASN A 39 6.38 2.83 7.25
C ASN A 39 7.17 1.52 7.08
N ARG A 40 7.59 0.87 8.17
CA ARG A 40 8.22 -0.47 8.10
C ARG A 40 7.26 -1.54 7.58
N GLN A 41 5.99 -1.48 7.96
CA GLN A 41 4.96 -2.39 7.41
C GLN A 41 4.74 -2.13 5.92
N LEU A 42 4.68 -0.85 5.49
CA LEU A 42 4.52 -0.49 4.08
C LEU A 42 5.68 -0.96 3.20
N LEU A 43 6.90 -1.05 3.73
CA LEU A 43 8.04 -1.59 2.99
C LEU A 43 7.88 -3.07 2.63
N LYS A 44 6.96 -3.81 3.27
CA LYS A 44 6.67 -5.19 2.89
C LYS A 44 6.00 -5.29 1.53
N LEU A 45 5.32 -4.24 1.06
CA LEU A 45 4.74 -4.16 -0.29
C LEU A 45 5.76 -4.39 -1.41
N ARG A 46 7.07 -4.29 -1.14
CA ARG A 46 8.12 -4.67 -2.08
C ARG A 46 8.01 -6.13 -2.55
N TRP A 47 7.40 -7.00 -1.74
CA TRP A 47 7.16 -8.42 -2.03
C TRP A 47 5.68 -8.71 -2.30
N TRP A 48 4.89 -7.70 -2.70
CA TRP A 48 3.50 -7.93 -3.06
C TRP A 48 3.40 -8.83 -4.29
N ASN A 49 2.52 -9.82 -4.22
CA ASN A 49 2.16 -10.67 -5.34
C ASN A 49 0.62 -10.65 -5.45
N PRO A 50 0.04 -10.24 -6.60
CA PRO A 50 -1.41 -10.17 -6.78
C PRO A 50 -2.11 -11.53 -6.71
N ASP A 51 -1.37 -12.64 -6.90
CA ASP A 51 -1.92 -14.01 -6.83
C ASP A 51 -1.90 -14.58 -5.41
N GLN A 52 -1.30 -13.89 -4.44
CA GLN A 52 -1.24 -14.31 -3.05
C GLN A 52 -2.15 -13.44 -2.18
N PRO A 53 -2.89 -14.00 -1.20
CA PRO A 53 -3.80 -13.22 -0.35
C PRO A 53 -3.08 -12.34 0.69
N GLN A 54 -1.76 -12.48 0.80
CA GLN A 54 -0.95 -11.83 1.82
C GLN A 54 0.33 -11.27 1.22
N VAL A 55 0.82 -10.19 1.83
CA VAL A 55 2.17 -9.66 1.63
C VAL A 55 2.97 -9.90 2.89
N VAL A 56 3.84 -10.91 2.85
CA VAL A 56 4.58 -11.42 4.01
C VAL A 56 3.60 -11.93 5.09
N ASP A 57 3.14 -11.04 5.97
CA ASP A 57 2.24 -11.30 7.10
C ASP A 57 1.04 -10.33 7.10
N LEU A 58 0.91 -9.47 6.09
CA LEU A 58 -0.14 -8.46 5.98
C LEU A 58 -1.22 -8.91 5.00
N GLN A 59 -2.48 -8.83 5.42
CA GLN A 59 -3.63 -9.10 4.55
C GLN A 59 -3.83 -7.96 3.58
N TRP A 60 -4.14 -8.29 2.32
CA TRP A 60 -4.58 -7.31 1.35
C TRP A 60 -5.77 -7.83 0.54
N ASP A 61 -6.53 -6.90 -0.03
CA ASP A 61 -7.68 -7.22 -0.89
C ASP A 61 -7.93 -6.06 -1.86
N VAL A 62 -8.82 -6.26 -2.82
CA VAL A 62 -9.32 -5.21 -3.70
C VAL A 62 -10.41 -4.41 -2.99
N VAL A 63 -10.37 -3.09 -3.15
CA VAL A 63 -11.46 -2.22 -2.71
C VAL A 63 -12.58 -2.29 -3.75
N PRO A 64 -13.78 -2.78 -3.39
CA PRO A 64 -14.88 -2.95 -4.33
C PRO A 64 -15.19 -1.68 -5.12
N ASP A 65 -15.48 -1.84 -6.41
CA ASP A 65 -15.90 -0.78 -7.33
C ASP A 65 -14.89 0.34 -7.60
N THR A 66 -13.63 0.20 -7.17
CA THR A 66 -12.60 1.24 -7.35
C THR A 66 -11.40 0.82 -8.20
N GLY A 67 -11.13 -0.48 -8.31
CA GLY A 67 -9.90 -1.00 -8.92
C GLY A 67 -8.62 -0.68 -8.12
N LEU A 68 -8.77 -0.28 -6.86
CA LEU A 68 -7.66 -0.02 -5.93
C LEU A 68 -7.47 -1.22 -5.00
N CYS A 69 -6.29 -1.32 -4.41
CA CYS A 69 -6.00 -2.34 -3.40
C CYS A 69 -6.00 -1.71 -2.00
N GLN A 70 -6.35 -2.51 -1.00
CA GLN A 70 -6.23 -2.18 0.40
C GLN A 70 -5.32 -3.18 1.11
N LEU A 71 -4.44 -2.68 1.97
CA LEU A 71 -3.59 -3.45 2.88
C LEU A 71 -4.04 -3.16 4.31
N VAL A 72 -4.23 -4.20 5.11
CA VAL A 72 -4.64 -4.06 6.51
C VAL A 72 -3.43 -4.21 7.43
N VAL A 73 -3.12 -3.16 8.18
CA VAL A 73 -2.13 -3.20 9.26
C VAL A 73 -2.87 -3.22 10.58
N GLU A 74 -2.93 -4.39 11.20
CA GLU A 74 -3.61 -4.64 12.46
C GLU A 74 -3.00 -3.82 13.62
N PRO A 75 -3.79 -3.53 14.67
CA PRO A 75 -3.26 -3.02 15.92
C PRO A 75 -2.15 -3.94 16.46
N SER A 76 -1.09 -3.33 16.99
CA SER A 76 -0.05 -4.03 17.74
C SER A 76 0.27 -3.19 18.97
N GLY A 77 1.03 -3.69 19.96
CA GLY A 77 1.31 -2.95 21.20
C GLY A 77 1.78 -1.49 20.99
N VAL A 78 2.33 -1.18 19.81
CA VAL A 78 2.74 0.16 19.38
C VAL A 78 1.66 0.94 18.61
N ILE A 79 0.85 0.25 17.81
CA ILE A 79 -0.22 0.79 16.97
C ILE A 79 -1.56 0.50 17.68
N ARG A 80 -2.10 1.48 18.40
CA ARG A 80 -3.32 1.28 19.21
C ARG A 80 -4.60 1.07 18.38
N THR A 81 -4.62 1.59 17.15
CA THR A 81 -5.71 1.42 16.18
C THR A 81 -5.08 1.00 14.86
N GLY A 82 -5.64 -0.03 14.22
CA GLY A 82 -5.16 -0.52 12.93
C GLY A 82 -5.41 0.50 11.82
N VAL A 83 -4.74 0.34 10.70
CA VAL A 83 -4.90 1.21 9.53
C VAL A 83 -5.17 0.39 8.29
N ARG A 84 -6.19 0.81 7.53
CA ARG A 84 -6.44 0.40 6.16
C ARG A 84 -5.66 1.33 5.25
N VAL A 85 -4.67 0.80 4.56
CA VAL A 85 -3.81 1.54 3.62
C VAL A 85 -4.30 1.28 2.21
N ILE A 86 -4.55 2.33 1.44
CA ILE A 86 -4.99 2.22 0.04
C ILE A 86 -3.79 2.41 -0.88
N PHE A 87 -3.62 1.51 -1.84
CA PHE A 87 -2.53 1.55 -2.81
C PHE A 87 -2.97 1.13 -4.21
N LEU A 88 -2.15 1.46 -5.21
CA LEU A 88 -2.31 0.96 -6.57
C LEU A 88 -0.97 0.52 -7.18
N GLU A 89 -1.06 -0.35 -8.17
CA GLU A 89 0.00 -0.61 -9.13
C GLU A 89 -0.02 0.43 -10.24
N HIS A 90 1.10 1.12 -10.43
CA HIS A 90 1.33 1.96 -11.61
C HIS A 90 2.81 2.26 -11.79
N SER A 91 3.35 1.80 -12.92
CA SER A 91 4.75 2.01 -13.32
C SER A 91 4.80 3.00 -14.48
N ALA A 92 5.40 4.18 -14.26
CA ALA A 92 5.67 5.14 -15.33
C ALA A 92 6.77 4.61 -16.25
N ASP A 93 7.80 3.98 -15.67
CA ASP A 93 8.78 3.17 -16.38
C ASP A 93 8.39 1.68 -16.26
N PRO A 94 8.03 1.00 -17.36
CA PRO A 94 7.68 -0.42 -17.34
C PRO A 94 8.80 -1.34 -16.83
N ALA A 95 10.05 -0.90 -16.85
CA ALA A 95 11.18 -1.67 -16.31
C ALA A 95 11.24 -1.63 -14.77
N ILE A 96 10.52 -0.70 -14.13
CA ILE A 96 10.54 -0.49 -12.68
C ILE A 96 9.12 -0.70 -12.14
N PRO A 97 8.76 -1.94 -11.73
CA PRO A 97 7.44 -2.22 -11.15
C PRO A 97 7.25 -1.33 -9.92
N THR A 98 6.20 -0.50 -9.92
CA THR A 98 6.01 0.52 -8.89
C THR A 98 4.61 0.45 -8.26
N LEU A 99 4.58 0.42 -6.93
CA LEU A 99 3.38 0.56 -6.11
C LEU A 99 3.31 1.94 -5.50
N TRP A 100 2.12 2.53 -5.52
CA TRP A 100 1.85 3.85 -4.96
C TRP A 100 0.88 3.74 -3.80
N VAL A 101 1.33 4.12 -2.61
CA VAL A 101 0.50 4.28 -1.42
C VAL A 101 -0.23 5.62 -1.50
N LEU A 102 -1.54 5.57 -1.71
CA LEU A 102 -2.41 6.73 -1.90
C LEU A 102 -2.84 7.39 -0.60
N GLY A 103 -2.89 6.62 0.49
CA GLY A 103 -3.26 7.08 1.82
C GLY A 103 -3.81 5.98 2.70
N GLY A 104 -4.55 6.36 3.73
CA GLY A 104 -5.18 5.39 4.61
C GLY A 104 -6.25 5.96 5.52
N THR A 105 -6.99 5.05 6.12
CA THR A 105 -8.09 5.31 7.07
C THR A 105 -7.89 4.39 8.27
N ARG A 106 -8.50 4.69 9.42
CA ARG A 106 -8.46 3.71 10.50
C ARG A 106 -9.25 2.47 10.11
N ILE A 107 -8.85 1.32 10.63
CA ILE A 107 -9.50 0.05 10.28
C ILE A 107 -10.95 -0.02 10.79
N ASP A 108 -11.25 0.68 11.89
CA ASP A 108 -12.58 0.80 12.50
C ASP A 108 -13.49 1.79 11.78
N ASP A 109 -12.94 2.63 10.91
CA ASP A 109 -13.72 3.49 10.04
C ASP A 109 -14.19 2.69 8.82
N GLU A 110 -15.49 2.71 8.54
CA GLU A 110 -16.01 2.22 7.26
C GLU A 110 -15.49 3.08 6.11
N LEU A 111 -15.11 2.43 5.00
CA LEU A 111 -14.65 3.16 3.81
C LEU A 111 -15.87 3.69 3.03
N SER A 112 -16.30 4.89 3.39
CA SER A 112 -17.39 5.61 2.72
C SER A 112 -17.13 5.86 1.23
N ASP A 113 -18.20 6.05 0.46
CA ASP A 113 -18.10 6.34 -0.98
C ASP A 113 -17.33 7.64 -1.27
N LEU A 114 -17.42 8.63 -0.38
CA LEU A 114 -16.62 9.86 -0.48
C LEU A 114 -15.12 9.56 -0.36
N GLN A 115 -14.72 8.69 0.57
CA GLN A 115 -13.32 8.28 0.72
C GLN A 115 -12.85 7.44 -0.47
N LYS A 116 -13.68 6.51 -0.96
CA LYS A 116 -13.38 5.75 -2.18
C LYS A 116 -13.12 6.69 -3.36
N MET A 117 -14.03 7.65 -3.58
CA MET A 117 -13.89 8.64 -4.65
C MET A 117 -12.62 9.49 -4.48
N LEU A 118 -12.29 9.91 -3.26
CA LEU A 118 -11.05 10.62 -2.98
C LEU A 118 -9.81 9.80 -3.37
N PHE A 119 -9.75 8.51 -3.03
CA PHE A 119 -8.63 7.65 -3.41
C PHE A 119 -8.58 7.39 -4.92
N VAL A 120 -9.73 7.23 -5.57
CA VAL A 120 -9.80 7.10 -7.05
C VAL A 120 -9.23 8.37 -7.71
N CYS A 121 -9.64 9.56 -7.28
CA CYS A 121 -9.09 10.83 -7.78
C CYS A 121 -7.58 10.92 -7.56
N ARG A 122 -7.07 10.50 -6.39
CA ARG A 122 -5.61 10.46 -6.13
C ARG A 122 -4.91 9.49 -7.08
N SER A 123 -5.51 8.35 -7.41
CA SER A 123 -4.94 7.38 -8.36
C SER A 123 -4.86 7.95 -9.78
N MET A 124 -5.84 8.74 -10.22
CA MET A 124 -5.83 9.43 -11.51
C MET A 124 -4.67 10.43 -11.56
N ILE A 125 -4.50 11.24 -10.50
CA ILE A 125 -3.39 12.20 -10.41
C ILE A 125 -2.03 11.49 -10.46
N VAL A 126 -1.87 10.34 -9.81
CA VAL A 126 -0.64 9.55 -9.90
C VAL A 126 -0.37 9.12 -11.34
N LYS A 127 -1.38 8.54 -12.01
CA LYS A 127 -1.27 8.08 -13.41
C LYS A 127 -0.97 9.20 -14.39
N GLU A 128 -1.40 10.43 -14.11
CA GLU A 128 -1.13 11.62 -14.94
C GLU A 128 0.22 12.30 -14.68
N ARG A 129 0.87 12.02 -13.54
CA ARG A 129 2.04 12.79 -13.07
C ARG A 129 3.25 11.96 -12.68
N ALA A 130 3.19 10.64 -12.85
CA ALA A 130 4.29 9.75 -12.52
C ALA A 130 5.46 9.81 -13.52
N ASP A 131 5.26 10.53 -14.64
CA ASP A 131 6.26 10.86 -15.68
C ASP A 131 7.47 11.65 -15.14
#